data_AF-A0A965PM34-F1
#
_entry.id   AF-A0A965PM34-F1
#
_cell.length_a   1.000
_cell.length_b   1.000
_cell.length_c   1.000
_cell.angle_alpha   90.00
_cell.angle_beta   90.00
_cell.angle_gamma   90.00
#
_symmetry.space_group_name_H-M   'P 1'
#
loop_
_entity.id
_entity.type
_entity.pdbx_description
1 polymer ?
#
loop_
_entity_poly.entity_id
_entity_poly.type
_entity_poly.pdbx_seq_one_letter_code
_entity_poly.pdbx_strand_id
1 'polypeptide(L)'
;MTYSKNLTEKRDAALAAADAVVAAAADAKRELTTEEDAQIAQTLDVVRDLDEQIRRHKELEERAAAAAESRKATGVEAAVTTVKSEPRTYSPQSSNSFIADAFRAQFSNDFSAQERLARHMREEQVERRDVTSSNFAGLIVPQFLTDLAAPFARAGRPVADRARRHAL
;
A
#
# COMPACT_ATOMS: atom_id res chain seq x y z
N MET A 1 -1.83 -14.49 -22.10
CA MET A 1 -0.93 -13.90 -23.11
C MET A 1 0.24 -13.30 -22.36
N THR A 2 1.47 -13.81 -22.54
CA THR A 2 2.68 -13.22 -21.94
C THR A 2 3.04 -11.94 -22.68
N TYR A 3 3.65 -10.98 -21.99
CA TYR A 3 4.00 -9.69 -22.61
C TYR A 3 5.00 -9.88 -23.76
N SER A 4 5.90 -10.85 -23.62
CA SER A 4 6.82 -11.30 -24.67
C SER A 4 6.13 -11.70 -25.99
N LYS A 5 4.95 -12.35 -25.93
CA LYS A 5 4.18 -12.78 -27.12
C LYS A 5 3.58 -11.60 -27.88
N ASN A 6 3.05 -10.62 -27.15
CA ASN A 6 2.51 -9.41 -27.77
C ASN A 6 3.61 -8.61 -28.48
N LEU A 7 4.84 -8.60 -27.94
CA LEU A 7 5.97 -7.94 -28.59
C LEU A 7 6.43 -8.69 -29.86
N THR A 8 6.45 -10.02 -29.85
CA THR A 8 6.78 -10.81 -31.05
C THR A 8 5.76 -10.60 -32.16
N GLU A 9 4.46 -10.55 -31.83
CA GLU A 9 3.40 -10.26 -32.82
C GLU A 9 3.58 -8.87 -33.47
N LYS A 10 3.94 -7.86 -32.68
CA LYS A 10 4.21 -6.50 -33.19
C LYS A 10 5.45 -6.46 -34.11
N ARG A 11 6.50 -7.20 -33.75
CA ARG A 11 7.71 -7.30 -34.58
C ARG A 11 7.40 -7.97 -35.92
N ASP A 12 6.65 -9.07 -35.89
CA ASP A 12 6.30 -9.81 -37.11
C ASP A 12 5.39 -8.97 -38.02
N ALA A 13 4.48 -8.19 -37.44
CA ALA A 13 3.68 -7.22 -38.21
C ALA A 13 4.52 -6.10 -38.84
N ALA A 14 5.54 -5.59 -38.13
CA ALA A 14 6.45 -4.57 -38.66
C ALA A 14 7.34 -5.10 -39.80
N LEU A 15 7.85 -6.33 -39.68
CA LEU A 15 8.58 -7.00 -40.75
C LEU A 15 7.71 -7.25 -41.98
N ALA A 16 6.48 -7.74 -41.78
CA ALA A 16 5.53 -7.94 -42.87
C ALA A 16 5.19 -6.63 -43.61
N ALA A 17 5.15 -5.49 -42.90
CA ALA A 17 4.95 -4.18 -43.51
C ALA A 17 6.16 -3.75 -44.37
N ALA A 18 7.39 -3.99 -43.90
CA ALA A 18 8.60 -3.72 -44.68
C ALA A 18 8.70 -4.61 -45.94
N ASP A 19 8.39 -5.91 -45.79
CA ASP A 19 8.38 -6.87 -46.89
C ASP A 19 7.33 -6.50 -47.95
N ALA A 20 6.16 -5.97 -47.54
CA ALA A 20 5.13 -5.52 -48.46
C ALA A 20 5.57 -4.33 -49.33
N VAL A 21 6.37 -3.41 -48.80
CA VAL A 21 6.94 -2.28 -49.56
C VAL A 21 7.92 -2.79 -50.61
N VAL A 22 8.81 -3.71 -50.24
CA VAL A 22 9.77 -4.33 -51.18
C VAL A 22 9.05 -5.15 -52.25
N ALA A 23 8.03 -5.92 -51.87
CA ALA A 23 7.24 -6.70 -52.82
C ALA A 23 6.50 -5.82 -53.83
N ALA A 24 5.92 -4.70 -53.39
CA ALA A 24 5.23 -3.75 -54.27
C ALA A 24 6.18 -3.13 -55.31
N ALA A 25 7.41 -2.78 -54.91
CA ALA A 25 8.43 -2.27 -55.83
C ALA A 25 8.91 -3.35 -56.82
N ALA A 26 9.08 -4.59 -56.36
CA ALA A 26 9.45 -5.72 -57.20
C ALA A 26 8.37 -6.05 -58.25
N ASP A 27 7.10 -6.07 -57.85
CA ASP A 27 5.95 -6.30 -58.74
C ASP A 27 5.84 -5.20 -59.81
N ALA A 28 6.11 -3.95 -59.44
CA ALA A 28 6.16 -2.81 -60.36
C ALA A 28 7.43 -2.78 -61.23
N LYS A 29 8.38 -3.70 -61.03
CA LYS A 29 9.71 -3.73 -61.67
C LYS A 29 10.42 -2.38 -61.60
N ARG A 30 10.30 -1.68 -60.46
CA ARG A 30 10.87 -0.36 -60.21
C ARG A 30 11.98 -0.47 -59.17
N GLU A 31 12.96 0.42 -59.25
CA GLU A 31 13.88 0.65 -58.13
C GLU A 31 13.13 1.32 -56.97
N LEU A 32 13.55 1.00 -55.75
CA LEU A 32 13.02 1.65 -54.56
C LEU A 32 13.24 3.16 -54.65
N THR A 33 12.20 3.92 -54.31
CA THR A 33 12.35 5.35 -54.15
C THR A 33 13.10 5.66 -52.86
N THR A 34 13.74 6.83 -52.79
CA THR A 34 14.46 7.27 -51.58
C THR A 34 13.54 7.35 -50.34
N GLU A 35 12.23 7.57 -50.55
CA GLU A 35 11.23 7.61 -49.49
C GLU A 35 10.92 6.21 -48.94
N GLU A 36 10.78 5.21 -49.83
CA GLU A 36 10.55 3.81 -49.46
C GLU A 36 11.77 3.21 -48.75
N ASP A 37 12.99 3.52 -49.22
CA ASP A 37 14.24 3.13 -48.56
C ASP A 37 14.33 3.71 -47.14
N ALA A 38 13.98 4.99 -46.97
CA ALA A 38 13.96 5.63 -45.65
C ALA A 38 12.91 5.00 -44.72
N GLN A 39 11.75 4.63 -45.25
CA GLN A 39 10.68 3.96 -44.50
C GLN A 39 11.10 2.55 -44.05
N ILE A 40 11.79 1.80 -44.91
CA ILE A 40 12.32 0.47 -44.55
C ILE A 40 13.41 0.60 -43.48
N ALA A 41 14.34 1.55 -43.63
CA ALA A 41 15.38 1.80 -42.63
C ALA A 41 14.77 2.14 -41.26
N GLN A 42 13.77 3.02 -41.21
CA GLN A 42 13.06 3.36 -39.98
C GLN A 42 12.33 2.14 -39.38
N THR A 43 11.71 1.32 -40.21
CA THR A 43 11.01 0.11 -39.76
C THR A 43 11.99 -0.91 -39.17
N LEU A 44 13.17 -1.06 -39.78
CA LEU A 44 14.24 -1.93 -39.26
C LEU A 44 14.76 -1.44 -37.90
N ASP A 45 14.91 -0.13 -37.69
CA ASP A 45 15.30 0.42 -36.38
C ASP A 45 14.25 0.10 -35.31
N VAL A 46 12.96 0.23 -35.62
CA VAL A 46 11.87 -0.16 -34.71
C VAL A 46 11.89 -1.66 -34.41
N VAL A 47 12.17 -2.51 -35.41
CA VAL A 47 12.31 -3.96 -35.21
C VAL A 47 13.46 -4.29 -34.27
N ARG A 48 14.61 -3.60 -34.40
CA ARG A 48 15.76 -3.78 -33.50
C ARG A 48 15.43 -3.43 -32.05
N ASP A 49 14.70 -2.34 -31.84
CA ASP A 49 14.24 -1.94 -30.50
C ASP A 49 13.26 -2.97 -29.91
N LEU A 50 12.34 -3.49 -30.73
CA LEU A 50 11.41 -4.53 -30.32
C LEU A 50 12.12 -5.84 -29.96
N ASP A 51 13.14 -6.25 -30.73
CA ASP A 51 13.94 -7.45 -30.43
C ASP A 51 14.69 -7.32 -29.09
N GLU A 52 15.21 -6.14 -28.78
CA GLU A 52 15.86 -5.90 -27.49
C GLU A 52 14.85 -5.97 -26.33
N GLN A 53 13.66 -5.41 -26.50
CA GLN A 53 12.57 -5.52 -25.51
C GLN A 53 12.14 -6.98 -25.32
N ILE A 54 11.99 -7.74 -26.41
CA ILE A 54 11.66 -9.17 -26.35
C ILE A 54 12.71 -9.93 -25.54
N ARG A 55 14.01 -9.67 -25.77
CA ARG A 55 15.10 -10.30 -25.03
C ARG A 55 14.98 -10.04 -23.52
N ARG A 56 14.80 -8.76 -23.14
CA ARG A 56 14.65 -8.34 -21.73
C ARG A 56 13.46 -9.00 -21.06
N HIS A 57 12.31 -9.04 -21.75
CA HIS A 57 11.09 -9.63 -21.18
C HIS A 57 11.12 -11.15 -21.12
N LYS A 58 11.73 -11.83 -22.10
CA LYS A 58 11.94 -13.28 -22.03
C LYS A 58 12.83 -13.67 -20.85
N GLU A 59 13.95 -12.97 -20.67
CA GLU A 59 14.85 -13.20 -19.53
C GLU A 59 14.14 -12.99 -18.19
N LEU A 60 13.31 -11.94 -18.08
CA LEU A 60 12.52 -11.69 -16.88
C LEU A 60 11.49 -12.79 -16.64
N GLU A 61 10.79 -13.24 -17.68
CA GLU A 61 9.80 -14.33 -17.60
C GLU A 61 10.46 -15.66 -17.20
N GLU A 62 11.63 -15.99 -17.76
CA GLU A 62 12.41 -17.18 -17.41
C GLU A 62 12.90 -17.13 -15.95
N ARG A 63 13.47 -16.00 -15.52
CA ARG A 63 13.89 -15.81 -14.13
C ARG A 63 12.71 -15.86 -13.17
N ALA A 64 11.56 -15.30 -13.54
CA ALA A 64 10.35 -15.37 -12.75
C ALA A 64 9.80 -16.80 -12.65
N ALA A 65 9.83 -17.57 -13.74
CA ALA A 65 9.45 -18.97 -13.76
C ALA A 65 10.41 -19.81 -12.88
N ALA A 66 11.72 -19.65 -13.04
CA ALA A 66 12.73 -20.32 -12.21
C ALA A 66 12.60 -19.96 -10.73
N ALA A 67 12.32 -18.69 -10.41
CA ALA A 67 12.04 -18.26 -9.05
C ALA A 67 10.73 -18.85 -8.50
N ALA A 68 9.68 -18.97 -9.32
CA ALA A 68 8.43 -19.59 -8.93
C ALA A 68 8.60 -21.11 -8.68
N GLU A 69 9.36 -21.80 -9.52
CA GLU A 69 9.71 -23.21 -9.31
C GLU A 69 10.57 -23.41 -8.06
N SER A 70 11.57 -22.55 -7.85
CA SER A 70 12.38 -22.57 -6.64
C SER A 70 11.51 -22.36 -5.40
N ARG A 71 10.57 -21.40 -5.42
CA ARG A 71 9.62 -21.18 -4.32
C ARG A 71 8.74 -22.41 -4.05
N LYS A 72 8.27 -23.10 -5.08
CA LYS A 72 7.51 -24.36 -4.95
C LYS A 72 8.37 -25.49 -4.37
N ALA A 73 9.59 -25.65 -4.86
CA ALA A 73 10.51 -26.71 -4.45
C ALA A 73 11.04 -26.53 -3.02
N THR A 74 11.20 -25.28 -2.57
CA THR A 74 11.67 -24.99 -1.21
C THR A 74 10.57 -25.23 -0.16
N GLY A 75 9.33 -25.54 -0.56
CA GLY A 75 8.22 -25.82 0.36
C GLY A 75 7.87 -24.66 1.30
N VAL A 76 8.55 -23.53 1.15
CA VAL A 76 8.13 -22.26 1.71
C VAL A 76 6.97 -21.82 0.82
N GLU A 77 5.79 -22.38 1.09
CA GLU A 77 4.62 -21.52 1.15
C GLU A 77 5.14 -20.27 1.81
N ALA A 78 5.18 -19.17 1.07
CA ALA A 78 5.35 -17.89 1.68
C ALA A 78 4.21 -17.86 2.70
N ALA A 79 4.54 -18.23 3.94
CA ALA A 79 3.87 -17.75 5.11
C ALA A 79 4.14 -16.25 5.03
N VAL A 80 3.42 -15.60 4.12
CA VAL A 80 3.01 -14.24 4.25
C VAL A 80 2.18 -14.32 5.52
N THR A 81 2.88 -14.26 6.64
CA THR A 81 2.33 -13.87 7.91
C THR A 81 1.83 -12.46 7.65
N THR A 82 0.66 -12.40 7.04
CA THR A 82 -0.14 -11.19 6.98
C THR A 82 -0.41 -10.90 8.44
N VAL A 83 0.32 -9.94 8.99
CA VAL A 83 0.02 -9.39 10.30
C VAL A 83 -1.33 -8.71 10.13
N LYS A 84 -2.41 -9.47 10.35
CA LYS A 84 -3.80 -9.01 10.15
C LYS A 84 -4.16 -7.92 11.15
N SER A 85 -3.47 -7.89 12.29
CA SER A 85 -3.64 -6.89 13.33
C SER A 85 -2.37 -6.80 14.16
N GLU A 86 -1.75 -5.65 14.19
CA GLU A 86 -0.79 -5.31 15.23
C GLU A 86 -1.56 -5.03 16.53
N PRO A 87 -1.07 -5.48 17.70
CA PRO A 87 -1.70 -5.15 18.97
C PRO A 87 -1.66 -3.63 19.17
N ARG A 88 -2.83 -3.03 19.47
CA ARG A 88 -3.00 -1.58 19.67
C ARG A 88 -1.98 -1.01 20.65
N THR A 89 -1.57 0.25 20.44
CA THR A 89 -0.60 0.96 21.29
C THR A 89 -1.04 1.00 22.76
N TYR A 90 -2.36 1.11 23.02
CA TYR A 90 -2.96 0.96 24.35
C TYR A 90 -4.00 -0.16 24.35
N SER A 91 -3.79 -1.15 25.20
CA SER A 91 -4.71 -2.27 25.44
C SER A 91 -4.68 -2.68 26.92
N PRO A 92 -5.67 -3.45 27.41
CA PRO A 92 -5.67 -3.90 28.80
C PRO A 92 -4.45 -4.75 29.18
N GLN A 93 -3.80 -5.39 28.20
CA GLN A 93 -2.59 -6.19 28.36
C GLN A 93 -1.31 -5.43 28.00
N SER A 94 -1.42 -4.19 27.53
CA SER A 94 -0.24 -3.38 27.19
C SER A 94 0.48 -2.89 28.46
N SER A 95 1.80 -2.82 28.41
CA SER A 95 2.63 -2.24 29.48
C SER A 95 2.53 -0.72 29.55
N ASN A 96 1.96 -0.07 28.53
CA ASN A 96 1.86 1.38 28.41
C ASN A 96 0.52 1.88 28.96
N SER A 97 0.56 2.95 29.75
CA SER A 97 -0.64 3.56 30.35
C SER A 97 -0.99 4.89 29.68
N PHE A 98 -2.14 4.95 29.00
CA PHE A 98 -2.63 6.16 28.32
C PHE A 98 -2.73 7.37 29.27
N ILE A 99 -3.25 7.17 30.49
CA ILE A 99 -3.40 8.25 31.48
C ILE A 99 -2.04 8.79 31.94
N ALA A 100 -1.08 7.89 32.18
CA ALA A 100 0.27 8.28 32.60
C ALA A 100 1.00 9.04 31.47
N ASP A 101 0.81 8.60 30.22
CA ASP A 101 1.39 9.26 29.05
C ASP A 101 0.73 10.60 28.77
N ALA A 102 -0.59 10.72 28.90
CA ALA A 102 -1.30 12.00 28.77
C ALA A 102 -0.83 13.02 29.82
N PHE A 103 -0.61 12.57 31.06
CA PHE A 103 -0.06 13.41 32.12
C PHE A 103 1.39 13.83 31.82
N ARG A 104 2.27 12.90 31.45
CA ARG A 104 3.67 13.19 31.14
C ARG A 104 3.83 14.06 29.90
N ALA A 105 2.98 13.88 28.89
CA ALA A 105 2.97 14.71 27.70
C ALA A 105 2.56 16.16 28.01
N GLN A 106 1.59 16.36 28.91
CA GLN A 106 1.08 17.69 29.26
C GLN A 106 1.95 18.44 30.28
N PHE A 107 2.45 17.74 31.30
CA PHE A 107 3.15 18.36 32.43
C PHE A 107 4.67 18.24 32.36
N SER A 108 5.19 17.25 31.64
CA SER A 108 6.63 16.96 31.57
C SER A 108 7.20 17.09 30.15
N ASN A 109 6.38 17.47 29.16
CA ASN A 109 6.77 17.57 27.74
C ASN A 109 7.54 16.34 27.23
N ASP A 110 7.18 15.14 27.70
CA ASP A 110 7.85 13.91 27.30
C ASP A 110 7.50 13.57 25.84
N PHE A 111 8.48 13.72 24.96
CA PHE A 111 8.34 13.48 23.53
C PHE A 111 7.97 12.03 23.21
N SER A 112 8.47 11.07 23.99
CA SER A 112 8.18 9.64 23.80
C SER A 112 6.73 9.28 24.16
N ALA A 113 6.15 10.01 25.13
CA ALA A 113 4.74 9.91 25.47
C ALA A 113 3.87 10.58 24.39
N GLN A 114 4.28 11.74 23.88
CA GLN A 114 3.59 12.42 22.79
C GLN A 114 3.53 11.57 21.51
N GLU A 115 4.62 10.90 21.14
CA GLU A 115 4.64 10.04 19.96
C GLU A 115 3.70 8.83 20.08
N ARG A 116 3.67 8.20 21.26
CA ARG A 116 2.75 7.08 21.55
C ARG A 116 1.29 7.51 21.51
N LEU A 117 0.96 8.68 22.06
CA LEU A 117 -0.39 9.26 21.97
C LEU A 117 -0.76 9.57 20.51
N ALA A 118 0.14 10.16 19.73
CA ALA A 118 -0.09 10.47 18.32
C ALA A 118 -0.23 9.21 17.45
N ARG A 119 0.43 8.11 17.81
CA ARG A 119 0.27 6.79 17.17
C ARG A 119 -1.12 6.22 17.47
N HIS A 120 -1.52 6.23 18.74
CA HIS A 120 -2.86 5.79 19.14
C HIS A 120 -3.98 6.57 18.45
N MET A 121 -3.83 7.89 18.31
CA MET A 121 -4.79 8.73 17.59
C MET A 121 -4.98 8.31 16.13
N ARG A 122 -3.90 7.92 15.45
CA ARG A 122 -3.95 7.43 14.07
C ARG A 122 -4.57 6.03 13.99
N GLU A 123 -4.26 5.16 14.95
CA GLU A 123 -4.87 3.81 15.05
C GLU A 123 -6.40 3.91 15.20
N GLU A 124 -6.90 4.71 16.15
CA GLU A 124 -8.35 4.85 16.37
C GLU A 124 -9.06 5.56 15.21
N GLN A 125 -8.39 6.48 14.50
CA GLN A 125 -8.95 7.13 13.31
C GLN A 125 -9.17 6.16 12.14
N VAL A 126 -8.26 5.20 11.95
CA VAL A 126 -8.34 4.21 10.87
C VAL A 126 -9.35 3.10 11.19
N GLU A 127 -9.35 2.60 12.43
CA GLU A 127 -10.20 1.47 12.83
C GLU A 127 -11.63 1.88 13.23
N ARG A 128 -11.86 3.14 13.64
CA ARG A 128 -13.16 3.60 14.16
C ARG A 128 -13.58 4.95 13.56
N ARG A 129 -13.73 4.98 12.24
CA ARG A 129 -14.16 6.14 11.44
C ARG A 129 -15.50 6.78 11.87
N ASP A 130 -16.32 6.08 12.67
CA ASP A 130 -17.68 6.48 13.06
C ASP A 130 -17.82 7.13 14.46
N VAL A 131 -16.74 7.38 15.19
CA VAL A 131 -16.84 8.14 16.45
C VAL A 131 -16.56 9.61 16.17
N THR A 132 -17.63 10.39 16.02
CA THR A 132 -17.60 11.85 15.79
C THR A 132 -16.76 12.55 16.86
N SER A 133 -15.59 13.02 16.45
CA SER A 133 -14.59 13.72 17.27
C SER A 133 -14.95 15.18 17.58
N SER A 134 -16.23 15.51 17.77
CA SER A 134 -16.65 16.90 17.94
C SER A 134 -16.58 17.43 19.38
N ASN A 135 -16.31 16.60 20.39
CA ASN A 135 -16.49 17.00 21.79
C ASN A 135 -15.25 17.04 22.70
N PHE A 136 -14.06 16.67 22.23
CA PHE A 136 -12.82 16.84 23.02
C PHE A 136 -11.67 17.35 22.14
N ALA A 137 -11.19 18.56 22.44
CA ALA A 137 -10.12 19.26 21.72
C ALA A 137 -8.72 18.66 21.95
N GLY A 138 -8.60 17.34 22.05
CA GLY A 138 -7.32 16.66 22.27
C GLY A 138 -7.51 15.29 22.90
N LEU A 139 -6.86 14.29 22.32
CA LEU A 139 -6.72 12.90 22.79
C LEU A 139 -8.03 12.09 22.87
N ILE A 140 -8.16 11.10 21.99
CA ILE A 140 -9.19 10.05 22.05
C ILE A 140 -8.81 9.10 23.18
N VAL A 141 -9.72 8.94 24.14
CA VAL A 141 -9.54 8.02 25.27
C VAL A 141 -9.83 6.58 24.80
N PRO A 142 -8.95 5.61 25.07
CA PRO A 142 -9.21 4.20 24.78
C PRO A 142 -10.52 3.69 25.41
N GLN A 143 -11.36 2.99 24.63
CA GLN A 143 -12.67 2.50 25.07
C GLN A 143 -12.60 1.60 26.32
N PHE A 144 -11.56 0.78 26.47
CA PHE A 144 -11.46 -0.06 27.67
C PHE A 144 -11.35 0.77 28.96
N LEU A 145 -10.77 1.98 28.88
CA LEU A 145 -10.72 2.90 30.03
C LEU A 145 -12.09 3.54 30.28
N THR A 146 -12.85 3.84 29.23
CA THR A 146 -14.22 4.34 29.40
C THR A 146 -15.12 3.27 30.00
N ASP A 147 -14.97 2.00 29.60
CA ASP A 147 -15.74 0.88 30.13
C ASP A 147 -15.38 0.57 31.59
N LEU A 148 -14.11 0.76 31.98
CA LEU A 148 -13.69 0.68 33.38
C LEU A 148 -14.22 1.84 34.23
N ALA A 149 -14.36 3.04 33.66
CA ALA A 149 -14.86 4.22 34.36
C ALA A 149 -16.40 4.27 34.44
N ALA A 150 -17.11 3.72 33.43
CA ALA A 150 -18.56 3.76 33.31
C ALA A 150 -19.33 3.21 34.54
N PRO A 151 -18.96 2.07 35.17
CA PRO A 151 -19.64 1.60 36.38
C PRO A 151 -19.37 2.48 37.62
N PHE A 152 -18.36 3.37 37.59
CA PHE A 152 -18.00 4.26 38.70
C PHE A 152 -18.44 5.71 38.52
N ALA A 153 -19.19 6.04 37.46
CA ALA A 153 -20.00 7.26 37.41
C ALA A 153 -21.17 7.10 38.41
N ARG A 154 -20.80 7.10 39.69
CA ARG A 154 -21.63 6.77 40.84
C ARG A 154 -22.96 7.51 40.76
N ALA A 155 -24.06 6.79 41.03
CA ALA A 155 -25.24 7.41 41.61
C ALA A 155 -24.75 8.41 42.66
N GLY A 156 -25.19 9.67 42.59
CA GLY A 156 -24.62 10.77 43.37
C GLY A 156 -24.58 10.51 44.88
N ARG A 157 -24.27 11.52 45.69
CA ARG A 157 -24.46 11.43 47.15
C ARG A 157 -25.80 12.08 47.53
N PRO A 158 -26.98 11.57 47.11
CA PRO A 158 -28.25 12.26 47.34
C PRO A 158 -28.57 12.44 48.82
N VAL A 159 -28.01 11.59 49.69
CA VAL A 159 -28.15 11.71 51.15
C VAL A 159 -27.25 12.81 51.72
N ALA A 160 -26.00 12.93 51.25
CA ALA A 160 -25.09 13.96 51.73
C ALA A 160 -25.44 15.35 51.16
N ASP A 161 -25.90 15.41 49.91
CA ASP A 161 -26.30 16.67 49.25
C ASP A 161 -27.63 17.21 49.82
N ARG A 162 -28.48 16.35 50.36
CA ARG A 162 -29.71 16.76 51.08
C ARG A 162 -29.47 17.16 52.53
N ALA A 163 -28.32 16.84 53.11
CA ALA A 163 -28.01 17.25 54.47
C ALA A 163 -27.68 18.75 54.49
N ARG A 164 -28.38 19.52 55.33
CA ARG A 164 -28.04 20.94 55.54
C ARG A 164 -26.75 21.03 56.35
N ARG A 165 -25.87 21.97 55.99
CA ARG A 165 -24.68 22.25 56.81
C ARG A 165 -25.12 22.72 58.19
N HIS A 166 -24.60 22.09 59.23
CA HIS A 166 -24.81 22.52 60.61
C HIS A 166 -24.12 23.87 60.79
N ALA A 167 -24.85 24.88 61.27
CA ALA A 167 -24.26 26.15 61.66
C ALA A 167 -23.47 25.92 62.96
N LEU A 168 -22.17 26.22 62.95
CA LEU A 168 -21.40 26.40 64.17
C LEU A 168 -21.58 27.83 64.65
#